data_AF-A0A8U0Q1Y9-F1
#
_entry.id   AF-A0A8U0Q1Y9-F1
#
_cell.length_a   1.000
_cell.length_b   1.000
_cell.length_c   1.000
_cell.angle_alpha   90.00
_cell.angle_beta   90.00
_cell.angle_gamma   90.00
#
_symmetry.space_group_name_H-M   'P 1'
#
loop_
_entity.id
_entity.type
_entity.pdbx_description
1 polymer ?
#
loop_
_entity_poly.entity_id
_entity_poly.type
_entity_poly.pdbx_seq_one_letter_code
_entity_poly.pdbx_strand_id
1 'polypeptide(L)'
;MAVQSWSALLKASTKTALIHDVRKWRSKSTLKGQGPWEIEVGEPVPSTVPCLESDVIKENCSNPVFMRKDTKTSFLWRVRNLPYPKEVYNISVEPDQRCCILRTNNKKYYKKFNVPDLNRSQLPLDSSALNFTHANNTLIVSYKKPKEILTLEHELLREVKKLKGTNEGDVDCKTQ
;
A
#
# COMPACT_ATOMS: atom_id res chain seq x y z
N MET A 1 -8.93 -17.13 19.67
CA MET A 1 -9.58 -16.72 18.41
C MET A 1 -10.34 -15.43 18.65
N ALA A 2 -9.68 -14.28 18.55
CA ALA A 2 -10.34 -12.98 18.68
C ALA A 2 -10.41 -12.35 17.29
N VAL A 3 -11.56 -12.50 16.62
CA VAL A 3 -11.87 -11.75 15.40
C VAL A 3 -12.03 -10.30 15.84
N GLN A 4 -10.95 -9.52 15.76
CA GLN A 4 -11.05 -8.09 15.98
C GLN A 4 -12.01 -7.52 14.93
N SER A 5 -13.08 -6.86 15.40
CA SER A 5 -14.03 -6.18 14.53
C SER A 5 -13.28 -5.25 13.59
N TRP A 6 -13.56 -5.35 12.29
CA TRP A 6 -12.94 -4.52 11.25
C TRP A 6 -13.09 -3.02 11.55
N SER A 7 -14.19 -2.63 12.19
CA SER A 7 -14.42 -1.26 12.68
C SER A 7 -13.37 -0.78 13.69
N ALA A 8 -12.81 -1.68 14.51
CA ALA A 8 -11.78 -1.36 15.50
C ALA A 8 -10.39 -1.15 14.84
N LEU A 9 -10.08 -1.93 13.79
CA LEU A 9 -8.89 -1.72 12.96
C LEU A 9 -8.98 -0.39 12.18
N LEU A 10 -10.18 -0.03 11.72
CA LEU A 10 -10.48 1.24 11.07
C LEU A 10 -10.37 2.44 12.01
N LYS A 11 -10.90 2.34 13.24
CA LYS A 11 -10.77 3.40 14.25
C LYS A 11 -9.32 3.66 14.65
N ALA A 12 -8.47 2.63 14.70
CA ALA A 12 -7.04 2.78 14.94
C ALA A 12 -6.28 3.47 13.78
N SER A 13 -6.89 3.55 12.59
CA SER A 13 -6.34 4.20 11.38
C SER A 13 -6.80 5.67 11.23
N THR A 14 -7.40 6.26 12.25
CA THR A 14 -7.92 7.64 12.19
C THR A 14 -6.82 8.68 12.42
N LYS A 15 -5.93 8.84 11.44
CA LYS A 15 -5.39 10.13 10.98
C LYS A 15 -4.41 9.90 9.83
N THR A 16 -4.61 10.67 8.76
CA THR A 16 -3.67 10.95 7.65
C THR A 16 -3.39 9.81 6.67
N ALA A 17 -4.28 9.64 5.69
CA ALA A 17 -4.07 10.01 4.28
C ALA A 17 -5.09 9.28 3.40
N LEU A 18 -5.39 9.84 2.24
CA LEU A 18 -6.43 9.37 1.33
C LEU A 18 -6.27 7.87 1.08
N ILE A 19 -7.37 7.11 1.08
CA ILE A 19 -7.42 5.62 0.97
C ILE A 19 -6.51 5.07 -0.15
N HIS A 20 -6.21 5.91 -1.16
CA HIS A 20 -5.40 5.60 -2.33
C HIS A 20 -3.98 6.19 -2.32
N ASP A 21 -3.69 7.24 -1.54
CA ASP A 21 -2.41 7.96 -1.62
C ASP A 21 -1.39 7.49 -0.61
N VAL A 22 -1.74 7.45 0.69
CA VAL A 22 -0.82 6.95 1.72
C VAL A 22 -1.60 6.13 2.74
N ARG A 23 -1.15 4.90 3.00
CA ARG A 23 -1.66 4.05 4.07
C ARG A 23 -0.50 3.58 4.92
N LYS A 24 -0.52 3.96 6.19
CA LYS A 24 0.48 3.56 7.19
C LYS A 24 -0.18 2.86 8.36
N TRP A 25 0.50 1.86 8.93
CA TRP A 25 0.05 1.13 10.11
C TRP A 25 1.18 1.07 11.15
N ARG A 26 0.82 0.90 12.43
CA ARG A 26 1.81 0.74 13.51
C ARG A 26 1.96 -0.75 13.81
N SER A 27 3.20 -1.23 13.75
CA SER A 27 3.52 -2.57 14.22
C SER A 27 3.53 -2.62 15.75
N LYS A 28 3.13 -3.75 16.35
CA LYS A 28 3.22 -3.94 17.81
C LYS A 28 4.63 -4.42 18.12
N SER A 29 5.36 -3.69 18.95
CA SER A 29 6.70 -4.11 19.38
C SER A 29 6.61 -5.22 20.42
N THR A 30 7.59 -6.13 20.41
CA THR A 30 7.74 -7.27 21.34
C THR A 30 7.71 -6.85 22.82
N LEU A 31 8.08 -5.61 23.13
CA LEU A 31 8.12 -5.07 24.50
C LEU A 31 7.07 -3.97 24.71
N LYS A 32 5.76 -4.32 24.67
CA LYS A 32 4.62 -3.45 25.06
C LYS A 32 4.70 -1.97 24.61
N GLY A 33 5.39 -1.69 23.51
CA GLY A 33 5.59 -0.36 22.94
C GLY A 33 4.91 -0.26 21.57
N GLN A 34 4.57 0.95 21.16
CA GLN A 34 4.12 1.17 19.79
C GLN A 34 5.35 1.15 18.86
N GLY A 35 5.36 0.23 17.90
CA GLY A 35 6.42 0.11 16.92
C GLY A 35 6.37 1.20 15.84
N PRO A 36 7.37 1.23 14.95
CA PRO A 36 7.47 2.23 13.89
C PRO A 36 6.28 2.17 12.92
N TRP A 37 6.05 3.27 12.21
CA TRP A 37 5.05 3.34 11.15
C TRP A 37 5.56 2.59 9.91
N GLU A 38 4.83 1.57 9.49
CA GLU A 38 5.08 0.84 8.25
C GLU A 38 4.13 1.36 7.15
N ILE A 39 4.67 1.66 5.96
CA ILE A 39 3.92 2.21 4.82
C ILE A 39 3.51 1.07 3.89
N GLU A 40 2.20 0.85 3.73
CA GLU A 40 1.61 -0.16 2.85
C GLU A 40 1.33 0.39 1.44
N VAL A 41 0.91 1.65 1.36
CA VAL A 41 0.57 2.36 0.12
C VAL A 41 1.19 3.74 0.18
N GLY A 42 1.78 4.21 -0.92
CA GLY A 42 2.40 5.53 -1.03
C GLY A 42 3.92 5.50 -1.12
N GLU A 43 4.51 6.67 -1.37
CA GLU A 43 5.95 6.86 -1.35
C GLU A 43 6.43 7.06 0.10
N PRO A 44 7.55 6.44 0.53
CA PRO A 44 8.14 6.77 1.82
C PRO A 44 8.55 8.23 1.79
N VAL A 45 7.91 9.05 2.63
CA VAL A 45 8.35 10.43 2.85
C VAL A 45 9.77 10.32 3.42
N PRO A 46 10.80 10.89 2.75
CA PRO A 46 12.14 10.90 3.31
C PRO A 46 12.05 11.56 4.69
N SER A 47 12.51 10.87 5.71
CA SER A 47 12.42 11.32 7.09
C SER A 47 13.09 12.69 7.20
N THR A 48 12.31 13.75 7.43
CA THR A 48 12.80 15.12 7.63
C THR A 48 13.45 15.33 9.00
N VAL A 49 13.81 14.26 9.71
CA VAL A 49 14.73 14.38 10.84
C VAL A 49 16.11 14.63 10.26
N PRO A 50 16.74 15.79 10.52
CA PRO A 50 18.16 15.94 10.27
C PRO A 50 18.87 15.04 11.28
N CYS A 51 19.03 13.76 10.93
CA CYS A 51 20.00 12.91 11.57
C CYS A 51 21.35 13.49 11.15
N LEU A 52 22.05 14.08 12.12
CA LEU A 52 23.39 14.62 12.00
C LEU A 52 24.41 13.47 11.79
N GLU A 53 24.23 12.67 10.75
CA GLU A 53 25.12 11.60 10.30
C GLU A 53 24.91 11.51 8.77
N SER A 54 25.34 12.56 8.05
CA SER A 54 25.24 12.66 6.59
C SER A 54 26.46 12.06 5.89
N ASP A 55 26.91 10.91 6.37
CA ASP A 55 27.86 10.06 5.67
C ASP A 55 27.55 8.61 6.07
N VAL A 56 28.06 7.63 5.31
CA VAL A 56 27.88 6.17 5.51
C VAL A 56 26.69 5.56 4.75
N ILE A 57 26.95 5.28 3.47
CA ILE A 57 26.25 4.29 2.60
C ILE A 57 24.85 4.70 2.12
N LYS A 58 24.79 5.12 0.84
CA LYS A 58 23.55 5.33 0.09
C LYS A 58 23.25 4.11 -0.77
N GLU A 59 22.00 3.67 -0.78
CA GLU A 59 21.54 2.59 -1.65
C GLU A 59 21.82 2.93 -3.12
N ASN A 60 22.32 1.95 -3.89
CA ASN A 60 22.58 2.15 -5.31
C ASN A 60 21.27 2.53 -6.02
N CYS A 61 21.23 3.72 -6.61
CA CYS A 61 20.07 4.23 -7.32
C CYS A 61 19.69 3.41 -8.56
N SER A 62 20.55 2.49 -9.01
CA SER A 62 20.27 1.51 -10.07
C SER A 62 19.57 0.25 -9.57
N ASN A 63 19.42 0.04 -8.26
CA ASN A 63 18.70 -1.11 -7.73
C ASN A 63 17.19 -0.97 -7.98
N PRO A 64 16.48 -2.07 -8.30
CA PRO A 64 15.03 -2.02 -8.49
C PRO A 64 14.29 -1.56 -7.24
N VAL A 65 13.43 -0.53 -7.38
CA VAL A 65 12.63 0.02 -6.27
C VAL A 65 11.16 -0.33 -6.49
N PHE A 66 10.59 -1.14 -5.59
CA PHE A 66 9.20 -1.62 -5.63
C PHE A 66 8.32 -0.76 -4.71
N MET A 67 7.27 -0.13 -5.26
CA MET A 67 6.35 0.74 -4.51
C MET A 67 4.90 0.44 -4.91
N ARG A 68 3.96 0.59 -3.97
CA ARG A 68 2.53 0.46 -4.24
C ARG A 68 1.89 1.85 -4.30
N LYS A 69 1.12 2.13 -5.34
CA LYS A 69 0.39 3.39 -5.54
C LYS A 69 -0.99 3.11 -6.09
N ASP A 70 -1.99 3.10 -5.23
CA ASP A 70 -3.32 2.70 -5.65
C ASP A 70 -4.07 3.82 -6.37
N THR A 71 -5.02 3.44 -7.21
CA THR A 71 -6.00 4.34 -7.80
C THR A 71 -7.39 3.99 -7.28
N LYS A 72 -8.39 4.77 -7.68
CA LYS A 72 -9.79 4.47 -7.35
C LYS A 72 -10.24 3.12 -7.91
N THR A 73 -9.76 2.73 -9.08
CA THR A 73 -10.25 1.55 -9.83
C THR A 73 -9.30 0.37 -9.84
N SER A 74 -8.03 0.55 -9.47
CA SER A 74 -7.01 -0.48 -9.58
C SER A 74 -5.93 -0.32 -8.51
N PHE A 75 -5.40 -1.44 -8.01
CA PHE A 75 -4.17 -1.48 -7.26
C PHE A 75 -3.00 -1.38 -8.23
N LEU A 76 -2.01 -0.51 -7.96
CA LEU A 76 -0.82 -0.44 -8.81
C LEU A 76 0.45 -0.68 -8.00
N TRP A 77 1.38 -1.40 -8.61
CA TRP A 77 2.76 -1.52 -8.15
C TRP A 77 3.68 -0.98 -9.20
N ARG A 78 4.51 -0.02 -8.81
CA ARG A 78 5.54 0.59 -9.64
C ARG A 78 6.88 0.00 -9.25
N VAL A 79 7.58 -0.59 -10.20
CA VAL A 79 8.94 -1.06 -10.04
C VAL A 79 9.86 -0.25 -10.92
N ARG A 80 10.64 0.65 -10.32
CA ARG A 80 11.64 1.48 -11.02
C ARG A 80 12.94 0.72 -11.23
N ASN A 81 13.81 1.26 -12.08
CA ASN A 81 15.15 0.75 -12.38
C ASN A 81 15.14 -0.67 -12.94
N LEU A 82 14.19 -0.92 -13.82
CA LEU A 82 14.02 -2.17 -14.54
C LEU A 82 14.40 -1.93 -16.02
N PRO A 83 15.65 -2.21 -16.42
CA PRO A 83 16.19 -1.78 -17.72
C PRO A 83 15.86 -2.70 -18.89
N TYR A 84 15.26 -3.86 -18.63
CA TYR A 84 14.93 -4.83 -19.66
C TYR A 84 13.63 -4.42 -20.37
N PRO A 85 13.41 -4.84 -21.63
CA PRO A 85 12.17 -4.53 -22.33
C PRO A 85 10.99 -5.36 -21.80
N LYS A 86 9.77 -5.00 -22.18
CA LYS A 86 8.51 -5.56 -21.63
C LYS A 86 8.46 -7.09 -21.69
N GLU A 87 8.97 -7.68 -22.76
CA GLU A 87 8.85 -9.09 -23.13
C GLU A 87 9.68 -10.00 -22.20
N VAL A 88 10.66 -9.43 -21.49
CA VAL A 88 11.48 -10.14 -20.50
C VAL A 88 10.69 -10.40 -19.22
N TYR A 89 9.71 -9.54 -18.92
CA TYR A 89 8.90 -9.62 -17.70
C TYR A 89 7.73 -10.58 -17.85
N ASN A 90 7.58 -11.42 -16.84
CA ASN A 90 6.47 -12.34 -16.70
C ASN A 90 5.81 -12.10 -15.34
N ILE A 91 4.49 -11.95 -15.35
CA ILE A 91 3.70 -11.76 -14.15
C ILE A 91 2.65 -12.87 -14.08
N SER A 92 2.60 -13.55 -12.95
CA SER A 92 1.66 -14.64 -12.70
C SER A 92 0.99 -14.48 -11.34
N VAL A 93 -0.19 -15.08 -11.22
CA VAL A 93 -0.91 -15.22 -9.95
C VAL A 93 -0.70 -16.65 -9.45
N GLU A 94 -0.39 -16.81 -8.18
CA GLU A 94 -0.42 -18.10 -7.47
C GLU A 94 -1.61 -18.10 -6.49
N PRO A 95 -2.74 -18.75 -6.85
CA PRO A 95 -3.93 -18.79 -6.01
C PRO A 95 -3.70 -19.46 -4.65
N ASP A 96 -2.94 -20.56 -4.62
CA ASP A 96 -2.67 -21.34 -3.41
C ASP A 96 -1.96 -20.53 -2.34
N GLN A 97 -1.02 -19.68 -2.77
CA GLN A 97 -0.22 -18.82 -1.90
C GLN A 97 -0.81 -17.41 -1.76
N ARG A 98 -1.95 -17.13 -2.42
CA ARG A 98 -2.62 -15.82 -2.49
C ARG A 98 -1.66 -14.66 -2.77
N CYS A 99 -0.80 -14.84 -3.77
CA CYS A 99 0.19 -13.86 -4.14
C CYS A 99 0.38 -13.72 -5.65
N CYS A 100 0.93 -12.59 -6.05
CA CYS A 100 1.41 -12.32 -7.39
C CYS A 100 2.94 -12.48 -7.44
N ILE A 101 3.44 -12.99 -8.55
CA ILE A 101 4.87 -13.16 -8.81
C ILE A 101 5.24 -12.35 -10.04
N LEU A 102 6.23 -11.49 -9.88
CA LEU A 102 6.90 -10.78 -10.95
C LEU A 102 8.30 -11.37 -11.12
N ARG A 103 8.60 -11.90 -12.30
CA ARG A 103 9.89 -12.49 -12.61
C ARG A 103 10.37 -12.10 -14.00
N THR A 104 11.66 -12.20 -14.23
CA THR A 104 12.29 -12.03 -15.55
C THR A 104 12.77 -13.36 -16.11
N ASN A 105 12.69 -13.56 -17.43
CA ASN A 105 13.19 -14.79 -18.09
C ASN A 105 14.70 -15.02 -17.88
N ASN A 106 15.49 -13.96 -17.78
CA ASN A 106 16.93 -13.99 -17.50
C ASN A 106 17.27 -14.18 -16.00
N LYS A 107 16.26 -14.40 -15.14
CA LYS A 107 16.39 -14.61 -13.69
C LYS A 107 17.08 -13.46 -12.93
N LYS A 108 17.18 -12.26 -13.50
CA LYS A 108 17.79 -11.08 -12.86
C LYS A 108 16.88 -10.39 -11.85
N TYR A 109 15.57 -10.60 -11.94
CA TYR A 109 14.61 -10.03 -11.01
C TYR A 109 13.52 -11.05 -10.66
N TYR A 110 13.22 -11.14 -9.36
CA TYR A 110 12.14 -11.94 -8.82
C TYR A 110 11.53 -11.20 -7.64
N LYS A 111 10.21 -11.03 -7.65
CA LYS A 111 9.46 -10.41 -6.56
C LYS A 111 8.13 -11.12 -6.38
N LYS A 112 7.93 -11.63 -5.17
CA LYS A 112 6.63 -12.11 -4.68
C LYS A 112 5.97 -11.01 -3.87
N PHE A 113 4.70 -10.72 -4.13
CA PHE A 113 3.93 -9.72 -3.39
C PHE A 113 2.47 -10.15 -3.27
N ASN A 114 1.81 -9.72 -2.21
CA ASN A 114 0.41 -10.01 -1.96
C ASN A 114 -0.48 -8.79 -2.28
N VAL A 115 -1.79 -9.02 -2.27
CA VAL A 115 -2.80 -7.96 -2.31
C VAL A 115 -3.53 -7.96 -0.97
N PRO A 116 -3.04 -7.21 0.03
CA PRO A 116 -3.60 -7.19 1.38
C PRO A 116 -5.11 -6.97 1.42
N ASP A 117 -5.63 -6.09 0.58
CA ASP A 117 -7.05 -5.72 0.52
C ASP A 117 -7.93 -6.92 0.18
N LEU A 118 -7.53 -7.74 -0.81
CA LEU A 118 -8.24 -8.97 -1.16
C LEU A 118 -8.13 -10.03 -0.07
N ASN A 119 -6.97 -10.12 0.59
CA ASN A 119 -6.78 -11.05 1.70
C ASN A 119 -7.70 -10.71 2.89
N ARG A 120 -7.84 -9.41 3.21
CA ARG A 120 -8.69 -8.95 4.32
C ARG A 120 -10.18 -9.15 4.02
N SER A 121 -10.60 -9.01 2.76
CA SER A 121 -11.96 -9.31 2.31
C SER A 121 -12.18 -10.77 1.90
N GLN A 122 -11.16 -11.62 2.08
CA GLN A 122 -11.17 -13.04 1.71
C GLN A 122 -11.54 -13.34 0.24
N LEU A 123 -11.26 -12.40 -0.66
CA LEU A 123 -11.55 -12.56 -2.09
C LEU A 123 -10.41 -13.33 -2.80
N PRO A 124 -10.74 -14.17 -3.80
CA PRO A 124 -9.74 -14.86 -4.60
C PRO A 124 -8.96 -13.88 -5.50
N LEU A 125 -7.73 -14.25 -5.85
CA LEU A 125 -6.96 -13.55 -6.88
C LEU A 125 -7.36 -14.07 -8.26
N ASP A 126 -7.63 -13.14 -9.17
CA ASP A 126 -7.97 -13.42 -10.55
C ASP A 126 -6.82 -12.97 -11.48
N SER A 127 -6.34 -13.89 -12.31
CA SER A 127 -5.30 -13.60 -13.30
C SER A 127 -5.79 -12.68 -14.40
N SER A 128 -7.10 -12.68 -14.72
CA SER A 128 -7.68 -11.84 -15.78
C SER A 128 -7.69 -10.35 -15.42
N ALA A 129 -7.73 -10.04 -14.12
CA ALA A 129 -7.72 -8.68 -13.59
C ALA A 129 -6.32 -8.05 -13.58
N LEU A 130 -5.28 -8.84 -13.84
CA LEU A 130 -3.88 -8.43 -13.78
C LEU A 130 -3.38 -7.98 -15.16
N ASN A 131 -2.75 -6.82 -15.21
CA ASN A 131 -2.12 -6.27 -16.40
C ASN A 131 -0.81 -5.58 -16.03
N PHE A 132 0.08 -5.38 -17.00
CA PHE A 132 1.29 -4.61 -16.80
C PHE A 132 1.75 -3.88 -18.06
N THR A 133 2.42 -2.77 -17.81
CA THR A 133 3.07 -1.94 -18.83
C THR A 133 4.49 -1.64 -18.39
N HIS A 134 5.37 -1.41 -19.36
CA HIS A 134 6.76 -1.03 -19.10
C HIS A 134 7.11 0.17 -19.97
N ALA A 135 7.66 1.21 -19.34
CA ALA A 135 8.15 2.41 -20.01
C ALA A 135 9.15 3.13 -19.08
N ASN A 136 10.11 3.86 -19.64
CA ASN A 136 11.06 4.69 -18.86
C ASN A 136 11.72 3.93 -17.70
N ASN A 137 12.24 2.73 -17.98
CA ASN A 137 12.85 1.82 -16.99
C ASN A 137 11.96 1.53 -15.78
N THR A 138 10.64 1.60 -15.97
CA THR A 138 9.64 1.43 -14.92
C THR A 138 8.58 0.43 -15.39
N LEU A 139 8.40 -0.63 -14.62
CA LEU A 139 7.29 -1.55 -14.77
C LEU A 139 6.13 -1.08 -13.90
N ILE A 140 4.94 -0.95 -14.47
CA ILE A 140 3.70 -0.67 -13.76
C ILE A 140 2.83 -1.91 -13.85
N VAL A 141 2.66 -2.58 -12.72
CA VAL A 141 1.74 -3.71 -12.56
C VAL A 141 0.42 -3.17 -12.04
N SER A 142 -0.68 -3.50 -12.68
CA SER A 142 -2.03 -3.07 -12.31
C SER A 142 -2.93 -4.26 -12.07
N TYR A 143 -3.69 -4.22 -10.98
CA TYR A 143 -4.74 -5.19 -10.69
C TYR A 143 -6.08 -4.46 -10.57
N LYS A 144 -7.06 -4.82 -11.40
CA LYS A 144 -8.38 -4.21 -11.37
C LYS A 144 -9.11 -4.58 -10.07
N LYS A 145 -9.61 -3.58 -9.34
CA LYS A 145 -10.34 -3.83 -8.10
C LYS A 145 -11.66 -4.54 -8.40
N PRO A 146 -11.99 -5.62 -7.67
CA PRO A 146 -13.31 -6.25 -7.78
C PRO A 146 -14.37 -5.33 -7.17
N LYS A 147 -15.64 -5.57 -7.54
CA LYS A 147 -16.76 -4.67 -7.18
C LYS A 147 -16.93 -4.54 -5.68
N GLU A 148 -16.70 -5.63 -4.96
CA GLU A 148 -16.79 -5.77 -3.51
C GLU A 148 -15.84 -4.80 -2.81
N ILE A 149 -14.59 -4.69 -3.28
CA ILE A 149 -13.63 -3.71 -2.73
C ILE A 149 -14.10 -2.28 -3.03
N LEU A 150 -14.58 -2.02 -4.25
CA LEU A 150 -15.05 -0.69 -4.62
C LEU A 150 -16.25 -0.24 -3.78
N THR A 151 -17.18 -1.16 -3.48
CA THR A 151 -18.33 -0.87 -2.60
C THR A 151 -17.89 -0.54 -1.19
N LEU A 152 -16.93 -1.31 -0.64
CA LEU A 152 -16.39 -1.08 0.69
C LEU A 152 -15.64 0.26 0.79
N GLU A 153 -14.80 0.57 -0.20
CA GLU A 153 -14.10 1.87 -0.26
C GLU A 153 -15.10 3.04 -0.36
N HIS A 154 -16.17 2.87 -1.13
CA HIS A 154 -17.21 3.89 -1.28
C HIS A 154 -18.00 4.12 0.02
N GLU A 155 -18.36 3.06 0.73
CA GLU A 155 -19.03 3.14 2.03
C GLU A 155 -18.14 3.82 3.07
N LEU A 156 -16.86 3.42 3.15
CA LEU A 156 -15.89 4.05 4.03
C LEU A 156 -15.74 5.54 3.76
N LEU A 157 -15.64 5.94 2.49
CA LEU A 157 -15.58 7.35 2.12
C LEU A 157 -16.84 8.11 2.57
N ARG A 158 -18.02 7.47 2.50
CA ARG A 158 -19.28 8.06 2.97
C ARG A 158 -19.26 8.27 4.48
N GLU A 159 -18.78 7.30 5.25
CA GLU A 159 -18.66 7.40 6.71
C GLU A 159 -17.67 8.51 7.12
N VAL A 160 -16.50 8.55 6.50
CA VAL A 160 -15.48 9.57 6.78
C VAL A 160 -15.99 10.98 6.49
N LYS A 161 -16.76 11.15 5.39
CA LYS A 161 -17.39 12.44 5.07
C LYS A 161 -18.39 12.88 6.14
N LYS A 162 -19.17 11.96 6.72
CA LYS A 162 -20.09 12.28 7.83
C LYS A 162 -19.33 12.76 9.06
N LEU A 163 -18.23 12.11 9.42
CA LEU A 163 -17.44 12.44 10.62
C LEU A 163 -16.71 13.79 10.53
N LYS A 164 -16.31 14.20 9.32
CA LYS A 164 -15.68 15.52 9.10
C LYS A 164 -16.64 16.69 9.36
N GLY A 165 -17.95 16.47 9.27
CA GLY A 165 -18.96 17.50 9.54
C GLY A 165 -19.23 17.76 11.03
N THR A 166 -18.61 17.04 11.96
CA THR A 166 -18.97 17.07 13.39
C THR A 166 -17.90 17.68 14.30
N ASN A 167 -16.81 18.25 13.76
CA ASN A 167 -15.69 18.77 14.59
C ASN A 167 -15.26 20.22 14.27
N GLU A 168 -16.17 21.08 13.80
CA GLU A 168 -15.97 22.55 13.81
C GLU A 168 -16.88 23.22 14.86
N GLY A 169 -16.93 22.64 16.06
CA GLY A 169 -17.41 23.33 17.24
C GLY A 169 -16.20 23.77 18.05
N ASP A 170 -15.72 24.97 17.79
CA ASP A 170 -14.78 25.71 18.64
C ASP A 170 -15.39 25.82 20.06
N VAL A 171 -14.97 24.94 20.97
CA VAL A 171 -15.31 25.06 22.38
C VAL A 171 -14.24 25.94 23.00
N ASP A 172 -14.49 27.25 22.95
CA ASP A 172 -13.77 28.28 23.68
C ASP A 172 -13.89 27.98 25.18
N CYS A 173 -12.91 27.26 25.73
CA CYS A 173 -12.79 26.99 27.15
C CYS A 173 -12.41 28.29 27.88
N LYS A 174 -13.41 29.06 28.31
CA LYS A 174 -13.20 30.12 29.30
C LYS A 174 -13.08 29.50 30.69
N THR A 175 -11.86 29.48 31.20
CA THR A 175 -11.56 29.21 32.62
C THR A 175 -12.07 30.37 33.47
N GLN A 176 -12.73 30.04 34.58
CA GLN A 176 -13.17 30.96 35.61
C GLN A 176 -12.23 30.88 36.81
#